data_AF-K1T513-F1
#
_entry.id   AF-K1T513-F1
#
_cell.length_a   1.000
_cell.length_b   1.000
_cell.length_c   1.000
_cell.angle_alpha   90.00
_cell.angle_beta   90.00
_cell.angle_gamma   90.00
#
_symmetry.space_group_name_H-M   'P 1'
#
loop_
_entity.id
_entity.type
_entity.pdbx_description
1 polymer ?
#
loop_
_entity_poly.entity_id
_entity_poly.type
_entity_poly.pdbx_seq_one_letter_code
_entity_poly.pdbx_strand_id
1 'polypeptide(L)' 'MIETDRIYLMDCMEGMKQIADSSVDAIIADLPYGVLNRSNPSVNWDRQIPFAALWEQYRRITKPDSPIIL' A
#
# COMPACT_ATOMS: atom_id res chain seq x y z
N MET A 1 15.56 3.12 -6.39
CA MET A 1 15.35 2.84 -4.95
C MET A 1 14.83 4.12 -4.34
N ILE A 2 13.71 4.05 -3.64
CA ILE A 2 13.08 5.20 -2.97
C ILE A 2 13.98 5.66 -1.80
N GLU A 3 13.98 6.96 -1.52
CA GLU A 3 14.66 7.59 -0.37
C GLU A 3 13.89 7.28 0.92
N THR A 4 14.62 6.96 2.00
CA THR A 4 14.02 6.77 3.33
C THR A 4 13.52 8.10 3.90
N ASP A 5 12.54 8.04 4.80
CA ASP A 5 12.01 9.21 5.52
C ASP A 5 11.38 10.31 4.62
N ARG A 6 10.91 9.91 3.44
CA ARG A 6 10.26 10.79 2.48
C ARG A 6 8.84 10.33 2.12
N ILE A 7 7.91 11.29 2.08
CA ILE A 7 6.54 11.06 1.62
C ILE A 7 6.48 11.26 0.11
N TYR A 8 5.87 10.29 -0.58
CA TYR A 8 5.73 10.31 -2.03
C TYR A 8 4.26 10.47 -2.42
N LEU A 9 3.94 11.54 -3.14
CA LEU A 9 2.64 11.71 -3.79
C LEU A 9 2.62 10.88 -5.08
N MET A 10 2.29 9.60 -4.95
CA MET A 10 2.27 8.66 -6.08
C MET A 10 1.28 7.53 -5.88
N ASP A 11 0.99 6.79 -6.96
CA ASP A 11 0.27 5.53 -6.87
C ASP A 11 1.08 4.52 -6.04
N CYS A 12 0.47 3.93 -5.02
CA CYS A 12 1.16 3.03 -4.09
C CYS A 12 1.68 1.75 -4.78
N MET A 13 1.01 1.25 -5.82
CA MET A 13 1.46 0.07 -6.57
C MET A 13 2.72 0.38 -7.37
N GLU A 14 2.80 1.58 -7.97
CA GLU A 14 4.01 2.03 -8.67
C GLU A 14 5.14 2.40 -7.70
N GLY A 15 4.80 2.97 -6.54
CA GLY A 15 5.77 3.26 -5.48
C GLY A 15 6.42 2.01 -4.92
N MET A 16 5.62 0.98 -4.62
CA MET A 16 6.12 -0.29 -4.07
C MET A 16 7.15 -0.96 -4.98
N LYS A 17 7.01 -0.90 -6.31
CA LYS A 17 7.99 -1.45 -7.26
C LYS A 17 9.41 -0.90 -7.08
N GLN A 18 9.56 0.27 -6.49
CA GLN A 18 10.85 0.92 -6.27
C GLN A 18 11.47 0.60 -4.90
N ILE A 19 10.71 -0.06 -4.02
CA ILE A 19 11.16 -0.57 -2.73
C ILE A 19 11.88 -1.91 -2.96
N ALA A 20 13.02 -2.10 -2.31
CA ALA A 20 13.80 -3.31 -2.43
C ALA A 20 13.06 -4.52 -1.82
N ASP A 21 13.38 -5.71 -2.30
CA ASP A 21 12.82 -6.95 -1.76
C ASP A 21 13.29 -7.14 -0.31
N SER A 22 12.40 -7.64 0.56
CA SER A 22 12.69 -7.95 1.96
C SER A 22 13.40 -6.82 2.74
N SER A 23 13.05 -5.56 2.46
CA SER A 23 13.66 -4.40 3.12
C SER A 23 12.76 -3.74 4.17
N VAL A 24 11.49 -4.13 4.27
CA VAL A 24 10.50 -3.53 5.17
C VAL A 24 10.26 -4.42 6.39
N ASP A 25 10.45 -3.87 7.59
CA ASP A 25 10.26 -4.59 8.86
C ASP A 25 8.79 -4.62 9.33
N ALA A 26 7.96 -3.68 8.88
CA ALA A 26 6.52 -3.63 9.16
C ALA A 26 5.77 -2.83 8.10
N ILE A 27 4.55 -3.25 7.76
CA ILE A 27 3.60 -2.45 6.97
C ILE A 27 2.47 -2.00 7.88
N ILE A 28 2.17 -0.70 7.84
CA ILE A 28 1.04 -0.09 8.55
C ILE A 28 0.29 0.74 7.52
N ALA A 29 -0.90 0.31 7.14
CA ALA A 29 -1.65 0.95 6.07
C ALA A 29 -3.14 1.02 6.43
N ASP A 30 -3.74 2.20 6.28
CA ASP A 30 -5.18 2.36 6.23
C ASP A 30 -5.59 2.40 4.75
N LEU A 31 -6.24 1.35 4.28
CA LEU A 31 -6.56 1.17 2.87
C LEU A 31 -7.91 1.79 2.50
N PRO A 32 -8.11 2.28 1.27
CA PRO A 32 -9.44 2.58 0.77
C PRO A 32 -10.24 1.28 0.63
N TYR A 33 -11.29 1.15 1.43
CA TYR A 33 -12.16 -0.04 1.47
C TYR A 33 -13.38 0.07 0.54
N GLY A 34 -13.61 1.21 -0.11
CA GLY A 34 -14.75 1.43 -1.00
C GLY A 34 -16.10 1.53 -0.27
N VAL A 35 -16.08 1.86 1.02
CA VAL A 35 -17.26 1.94 1.88
C VAL A 35 -17.85 3.35 1.95
N LEU A 36 -17.02 4.38 1.82
CA LEU A 36 -17.41 5.80 1.91
C LEU A 36 -17.96 6.34 0.59
N ASN A 37 -17.51 5.80 -0.54
CA ASN A 37 -17.86 6.28 -1.88
C ASN A 37 -19.25 5.83 -2.37
N ARG A 38 -20.07 5.16 -1.54
CA ARG A 38 -21.38 4.62 -1.98
C ARG A 38 -22.41 5.69 -2.31
N SER A 39 -22.27 6.89 -1.76
CA SER A 39 -23.25 7.98 -1.94
C SER A 39 -22.64 9.38 -1.95
N ASN A 40 -21.32 9.49 -1.76
CA ASN A 40 -20.62 10.76 -1.68
C ASN A 40 -19.61 10.89 -2.85
N PRO A 41 -19.96 11.61 -3.92
CA PRO A 41 -19.09 11.78 -5.09
C PRO A 41 -17.81 12.57 -4.79
N SER A 42 -17.69 13.22 -3.63
CA SER A 42 -16.46 13.89 -3.19
C SER A 42 -15.39 12.90 -2.70
N VAL A 43 -15.73 11.62 -2.50
CA VAL A 43 -14.84 10.58 -1.96
C VAL A 43 -14.46 9.57 -3.05
N ASN A 44 -14.24 10.06 -4.27
CA ASN A 44 -13.87 9.23 -5.42
C ASN A 44 -12.54 8.47 -5.24
N TRP A 45 -11.73 8.88 -4.28
CA TRP A 45 -10.47 8.22 -3.91
C TRP A 45 -10.68 6.92 -3.14
N ASP A 46 -11.82 6.74 -2.46
CA ASP A 46 -12.14 5.52 -1.72
C ASP A 46 -12.63 4.45 -2.71
N ARG A 47 -11.68 3.84 -3.40
CA ARG A 47 -11.88 2.72 -4.30
C ARG A 47 -11.05 1.55 -3.81
N GLN A 48 -11.70 0.39 -3.70
CA GLN A 48 -11.03 -0.83 -3.26
C GLN A 48 -9.80 -1.12 -4.12
N ILE A 49 -8.65 -1.29 -3.47
CA ILE A 49 -7.40 -1.68 -4.12
C ILE A 49 -7.46 -3.16 -4.52
N PRO A 50 -6.87 -3.56 -5.67
CA PRO A 50 -6.75 -4.96 -6.05
C PRO A 50 -5.91 -5.76 -5.05
N PHE A 51 -6.57 -6.48 -4.13
CA PHE A 51 -5.89 -7.15 -3.01
C PHE A 51 -4.86 -8.19 -3.44
N ALA A 52 -5.11 -8.97 -4.50
CA ALA A 52 -4.13 -9.97 -4.95
C ALA A 52 -2.79 -9.31 -5.30
N ALA A 53 -2.82 -8.26 -6.12
CA ALA A 53 -1.62 -7.52 -6.50
C ALA A 53 -0.98 -6.80 -5.31
N LEU A 54 -1.79 -6.25 -4.39
CA LEU A 54 -1.31 -5.64 -3.15
C LEU A 54 -0.53 -6.64 -2.30
N TRP A 55 -1.09 -7.82 -2.06
CA TRP A 55 -0.47 -8.87 -1.25
C TRP A 55 0.82 -9.42 -1.88
N GLU A 56 0.88 -9.52 -3.21
CA GLU A 56 2.12 -9.86 -3.91
C GLU A 56 3.23 -8.85 -3.63
N GLN A 57 2.92 -7.56 -3.70
CA GLN A 57 3.89 -6.50 -3.41
C GLN A 57 4.27 -6.48 -1.92
N TYR A 58 3.31 -6.58 -1.02
CA TYR A 58 3.57 -6.62 0.43
C TYR A 58 4.51 -7.76 0.78
N ARG A 59 4.22 -8.98 0.34
CA ARG A 59 5.08 -10.15 0.61
C ARG A 59 6.47 -10.02 0.00
N ARG A 60 6.60 -9.37 -1.16
CA ARG A 60 7.90 -9.12 -1.79
C ARG A 60 8.77 -8.18 -0.96
N ILE A 61 8.20 -7.08 -0.47
CA ILE A 61 8.96 -6.02 0.21
C ILE A 61 9.16 -6.28 1.70
N THR A 62 8.27 -7.03 2.37
CA THR A 62 8.39 -7.35 3.79
C THR A 62 9.42 -8.44 4.03
N LYS A 63 10.17 -8.33 5.13
CA LYS A 63 10.99 -9.43 5.62
C LYS A 63 10.10 -10.60 6.09
N PRO A 64 10.62 -11.85 6.13
CA PRO A 64 9.93 -12.97 6.75
C PRO A 64 9.46 -12.62 8.17
N ASP A 65 8.27 -13.07 8.55
CA ASP A 65 7.67 -12.90 9.87
C ASP A 65 7.38 -11.44 10.31
N SER A 66 7.51 -10.47 9.41
CA SER A 66 7.16 -9.08 9.67
C SER A 66 5.64 -8.83 9.76
N PRO A 67 5.18 -7.97 10.68
CA PRO A 67 3.77 -7.62 10.80
C PRO A 67 3.28 -6.76 9.63
N ILE A 68 2.04 -7.03 9.21
CA ILE A 68 1.25 -6.22 8.26
C ILE A 68 -0.06 -5.88 8.96
N ILE A 69 -0.32 -4.60 9.18
CA ILE A 69 -1.46 -4.07 9.94
C ILE A 69 -2.32 -3.22 8.99
N LEU A 70 -3.62 -3.55 8.90
CA LEU A 70 -4.61 -3.00 7.96
C LEU A 70 -5.85 -2.44 8.67
#